data_AF-A0A392MFT7-F1
#
_entry.id   AF-A0A392MFT7-F1
#
_cell.length_a   1.000
_cell.length_b   1.000
_cell.length_c   1.000
_cell.angle_alpha   90.00
_cell.angle_beta   90.00
_cell.angle_gamma   90.00
#
_symmetry.space_group_name_H-M   'P 1'
#
loop_
_entity.id
_entity.type
_entity.pdbx_description
1 polymer ?
#
loop_
_entity_poly.entity_id
_entity_poly.type
_entity_poly.pdbx_seq_one_letter_code
_entity_poly.pdbx_strand_id
1 'polypeptide(L)'
;MPEEEFWSELKLISWCPVISDSPVRGLPWLRSSNQVASPTIVRPRSQMWMVSSSMLILDGECDKTHLQTKLGWMDCPNVSVLSKQLIELSKSYKQLKTDSLLDPDFDAQLQKEIPCLYSKLQEYINTDDFIELKAGLDGVSWVWIGDDFVSPNALAFDSPVKFTPYLYVVPSELSEYKDLMIKLGVKLSFGISDYLHVLQKLQNDVHGVPLSIDQLNFVCCVLEAIQECCPEKPHFDPLDSPLLIPDTFGVLMYAGDLVYNDAPWLGNSSLVGRHFVHPSISNDLAERLGVQSVRCLSLVSDDMTKDLPCMDYNKINELLALYGNSEFLLFDLLELADCCKAKKLHLIYDKREHPRQSLLQHNLGEIFFS
;
A
#
# COMPACT_ATOMS: atom_id res chain seq x y z
N MET A 1 10.99 -11.49 -62.47
CA MET A 1 10.72 -10.74 -61.24
C MET A 1 11.86 -11.00 -60.27
N PRO A 2 12.52 -9.96 -59.73
CA PRO A 2 13.47 -10.09 -58.62
C PRO A 2 12.80 -10.77 -57.43
N GLU A 3 13.54 -11.57 -56.68
CA GLU A 3 13.00 -12.35 -55.56
C GLU A 3 12.31 -11.47 -54.50
N GLU A 4 12.84 -10.28 -54.22
CA GLU A 4 12.27 -9.34 -53.25
C GLU A 4 10.90 -8.80 -53.68
N GLU A 5 10.72 -8.55 -54.99
CA GLU A 5 9.45 -8.08 -55.55
C GLU A 5 8.39 -9.18 -55.44
N PHE A 6 8.76 -10.44 -55.71
CA PHE A 6 7.87 -11.60 -55.52
C PHE A 6 7.31 -11.67 -54.09
N TRP A 7 8.19 -11.60 -53.08
CA TRP A 7 7.77 -11.71 -51.69
C TRP A 7 6.96 -10.50 -51.22
N SER A 8 7.27 -9.31 -51.73
CA SER A 8 6.51 -8.09 -51.42
C SER A 8 5.09 -8.17 -51.97
N GLU A 9 4.91 -8.64 -53.21
CA GLU A 9 3.58 -8.86 -53.79
C GLU A 9 2.83 -9.99 -53.07
N LEU A 10 3.50 -11.12 -52.79
CA LEU A 10 2.88 -12.28 -52.15
C LEU A 10 2.37 -11.96 -50.72
N LYS A 11 3.03 -11.05 -50.01
CA LYS A 11 2.57 -10.55 -48.71
C LYS A 11 1.26 -9.78 -48.81
N LEU A 12 0.99 -9.08 -49.91
CA LEU A 12 -0.20 -8.23 -50.05
C LEU A 12 -1.45 -9.02 -50.46
N ILE A 13 -1.28 -10.18 -51.09
CA ILE A 13 -2.38 -11.02 -51.56
C ILE A 13 -2.98 -11.78 -50.38
N SER A 14 -4.31 -11.84 -50.31
CA SER A 14 -5.01 -12.67 -49.33
C SER A 14 -5.10 -14.12 -49.81
N TRP A 15 -4.28 -14.99 -49.23
CA TRP A 15 -4.24 -16.41 -49.61
C TRP A 15 -4.04 -17.36 -48.41
N CYS A 16 -3.65 -16.85 -47.23
CA CYS A 16 -3.48 -17.68 -46.05
C CYS A 16 -4.85 -18.07 -45.49
N PRO A 17 -5.17 -19.37 -45.34
CA PRO A 17 -6.40 -19.81 -44.70
C PRO A 17 -6.39 -19.45 -43.22
N VAL A 18 -7.53 -19.02 -42.66
CA VAL A 18 -7.62 -18.55 -41.26
C VAL A 18 -8.66 -19.30 -40.45
N ILE A 19 -8.31 -19.57 -39.19
CA ILE A 19 -9.21 -20.22 -38.22
C ILE A 19 -10.32 -19.22 -37.85
N SER A 20 -11.57 -19.65 -37.99
CA SER A 20 -12.74 -18.77 -37.77
C SER A 20 -13.07 -18.56 -36.29
N ASP A 21 -13.05 -19.62 -35.50
CA ASP A 21 -13.42 -19.61 -34.07
C ASP A 21 -12.25 -20.02 -33.18
N SER A 22 -12.19 -19.48 -31.97
CA SER A 22 -11.13 -19.80 -31.03
C SER A 22 -11.13 -21.30 -30.68
N PRO A 23 -10.00 -22.00 -30.83
CA PRO A 23 -9.88 -23.39 -30.40
C PRO A 23 -9.80 -23.53 -28.87
N VAL A 24 -9.54 -22.43 -28.16
CA VAL A 24 -9.38 -22.41 -26.70
C VAL A 24 -10.41 -21.48 -26.09
N ARG A 25 -11.21 -22.00 -25.17
CA ARG A 25 -12.17 -21.20 -24.41
C ARG A 25 -11.43 -20.16 -23.58
N GLY A 26 -11.87 -18.90 -23.64
CA GLY A 26 -11.23 -17.81 -22.89
C GLY A 26 -10.05 -17.14 -23.60
N LEU A 27 -9.51 -17.73 -24.67
CA LEU A 27 -8.50 -17.03 -25.46
C LEU A 27 -9.18 -15.90 -26.26
N PRO A 28 -8.70 -14.64 -26.15
CA PRO A 28 -9.18 -13.53 -26.97
C PRO A 28 -9.05 -13.85 -28.46
N TRP A 29 -10.05 -13.49 -29.26
CA TRP A 29 -10.07 -13.94 -30.65
C TRP A 29 -10.60 -12.88 -31.61
N LEU A 30 -9.80 -12.52 -32.61
CA LEU A 30 -10.20 -11.68 -33.73
C LEU A 30 -11.01 -12.50 -34.73
N ARG A 31 -12.31 -12.19 -34.86
CA ARG A 31 -13.17 -12.84 -35.84
C ARG A 31 -12.96 -12.24 -37.23
N SER A 32 -12.88 -13.12 -38.23
CA SER A 32 -12.88 -12.75 -39.66
C SER A 32 -14.16 -13.26 -40.31
N SER A 33 -14.73 -12.48 -41.23
CA SER A 33 -15.79 -12.96 -42.14
C SER A 33 -15.21 -13.74 -43.33
N ASN A 34 -13.93 -13.56 -43.62
CA ASN A 34 -13.25 -14.13 -44.78
C ASN A 34 -12.48 -15.38 -44.38
N GLN A 35 -12.48 -16.39 -45.24
CA GLN A 35 -11.74 -17.65 -45.05
C GLN A 35 -10.24 -17.53 -45.31
N VAL A 36 -9.82 -16.48 -46.02
CA VAL A 36 -8.41 -16.21 -46.33
C VAL A 36 -8.04 -14.77 -46.04
N ALA A 37 -6.77 -14.55 -45.67
CA ALA A 37 -6.21 -13.24 -45.36
C ALA A 37 -4.76 -13.10 -45.85
N SER A 38 -4.26 -11.87 -45.85
CA SER A 38 -2.87 -11.57 -46.19
C SER A 38 -1.92 -12.09 -45.10
N PRO A 39 -0.74 -12.64 -45.47
CA PRO A 39 0.30 -13.03 -44.52
C PRO A 39 0.70 -11.93 -43.52
N THR A 40 0.51 -10.65 -43.86
CA THR A 40 0.88 -9.51 -43.00
C THR A 40 0.03 -9.38 -41.74
N ILE A 41 -1.20 -9.88 -41.77
CA ILE A 41 -2.15 -9.85 -40.64
C ILE A 41 -2.47 -11.25 -40.10
N VAL A 42 -1.76 -12.27 -40.60
CA VAL A 42 -1.90 -13.67 -40.20
C VAL A 42 -0.64 -14.09 -39.46
N ARG A 43 -0.80 -14.88 -38.40
CA ARG A 43 0.33 -15.51 -37.68
C ARG A 43 0.14 -17.03 -37.56
N PRO A 44 1.23 -17.80 -37.45
CA PRO A 44 1.15 -19.24 -37.22
C PRO A 44 0.40 -19.59 -35.94
N ARG A 45 -0.20 -20.78 -35.90
CA ARG A 45 -0.95 -21.27 -34.72
C ARG A 45 -0.11 -21.30 -33.44
N SER A 46 1.19 -21.53 -33.54
CA SER A 46 2.12 -21.49 -32.39
C SER A 46 2.19 -20.12 -31.70
N GLN A 47 1.80 -19.04 -32.39
CA GLN A 47 1.83 -17.68 -31.86
C GLN A 47 0.45 -17.21 -31.38
N MET A 48 -0.58 -18.06 -31.35
CA MET A 48 -1.95 -17.64 -31.05
C MET A 48 -2.09 -16.96 -29.68
N TRP A 49 -1.36 -17.42 -28.66
CA TRP A 49 -1.38 -16.79 -27.33
C TRP A 49 -0.79 -15.40 -27.30
N MET A 50 0.04 -15.05 -28.29
CA MET A 50 0.73 -13.78 -28.38
C MET A 50 -0.05 -12.72 -29.16
N VAL A 51 -0.94 -13.10 -30.08
CA VAL A 51 -1.52 -12.13 -31.05
C VAL A 51 -3.01 -12.30 -31.37
N SER A 52 -3.67 -13.35 -30.89
CA SER A 52 -5.04 -13.75 -31.31
C SER A 52 -6.12 -12.68 -31.14
N SER A 53 -5.95 -11.70 -30.26
CA SER A 53 -6.86 -10.55 -30.09
C SER A 53 -6.83 -9.54 -31.26
N SER A 54 -5.76 -9.56 -32.06
CA SER A 54 -5.43 -8.47 -32.99
C SER A 54 -4.93 -8.96 -34.36
N MET A 55 -4.51 -10.22 -34.48
CA MET A 55 -4.11 -10.85 -35.73
C MET A 55 -4.88 -12.15 -35.93
N LEU A 56 -5.07 -12.54 -37.19
CA LEU A 56 -5.72 -13.79 -37.56
C LEU A 56 -4.74 -14.96 -37.42
N ILE A 57 -5.26 -16.15 -37.13
CA ILE A 57 -4.43 -17.35 -36.93
C ILE A 57 -4.55 -18.27 -38.14
N LEU A 58 -3.40 -18.69 -38.66
CA LEU A 58 -3.30 -19.59 -39.81
C LEU A 58 -3.99 -20.93 -39.53
N ASP A 59 -4.87 -21.35 -40.42
CA ASP A 59 -5.45 -22.69 -40.44
C ASP A 59 -4.53 -23.65 -41.22
N GLY A 60 -3.40 -23.99 -40.59
CA GLY A 60 -2.38 -24.85 -41.17
C GLY A 60 -1.05 -24.75 -40.42
N GLU A 61 -0.09 -25.58 -40.84
CA GLU A 61 1.25 -25.64 -40.27
C GLU A 61 2.28 -25.13 -41.30
N CYS A 62 3.30 -24.41 -40.82
CA CYS A 62 4.40 -23.94 -41.65
C CYS A 62 5.71 -24.07 -40.90
N ASP A 63 6.40 -25.19 -41.05
CA ASP A 63 7.64 -25.44 -40.27
C ASP A 63 8.90 -24.89 -40.95
N LYS A 64 8.77 -24.37 -42.18
CA LYS A 64 9.92 -23.88 -42.94
C LYS A 64 10.28 -22.47 -42.49
N THR A 65 11.37 -22.36 -41.74
CA THR A 65 11.94 -21.09 -41.26
C THR A 65 12.10 -20.07 -42.38
N HIS A 66 12.59 -20.49 -43.54
CA HIS A 66 12.73 -19.61 -44.70
C HIS A 66 11.40 -18.95 -45.12
N LEU A 67 10.30 -19.72 -45.16
CA LEU A 67 8.98 -19.18 -45.48
C LEU A 67 8.49 -18.24 -44.39
N GLN A 68 8.60 -18.63 -43.12
CA GLN A 68 8.18 -17.79 -42.00
C GLN A 68 8.91 -16.44 -41.99
N THR A 69 10.23 -16.45 -42.22
CA THR A 69 11.03 -15.22 -42.33
C THR A 69 10.59 -14.39 -43.52
N LYS A 70 10.45 -15.00 -44.70
CA LYS A 70 10.05 -14.27 -45.91
C LYS A 70 8.64 -13.70 -45.81
N LEU A 71 7.72 -14.35 -45.09
CA LEU A 71 6.36 -13.86 -44.85
C LEU A 71 6.25 -12.85 -43.70
N GLY A 72 7.31 -12.68 -42.89
CA GLY A 72 7.33 -11.77 -41.74
C GLY A 72 6.75 -12.36 -40.45
N TRP A 73 6.51 -13.67 -40.40
CA TRP A 73 5.98 -14.34 -39.22
C TRP A 73 6.98 -14.51 -38.09
N MET A 74 8.27 -14.32 -38.38
CA MET A 74 9.35 -14.29 -37.38
C MET A 74 9.60 -12.88 -36.82
N ASP A 75 9.02 -11.85 -37.44
CA ASP A 75 9.21 -10.47 -37.02
C ASP A 75 8.45 -10.22 -35.71
N CYS A 76 9.04 -9.43 -34.82
CA CYS A 76 8.42 -9.09 -33.53
C CYS A 76 7.09 -8.35 -33.79
N PRO A 77 5.96 -8.79 -33.20
CA PRO A 77 4.69 -8.09 -33.37
C PRO A 77 4.74 -6.69 -32.73
N ASN A 78 4.06 -5.73 -33.34
CA ASN A 78 3.99 -4.36 -32.83
C ASN A 78 3.54 -4.28 -31.37
N VAL A 79 4.02 -3.26 -30.65
CA VAL A 79 3.65 -2.99 -29.25
C VAL A 79 2.14 -2.95 -29.03
N SER A 80 1.38 -2.34 -29.94
CA SER A 80 -0.09 -2.31 -29.87
C SER A 80 -0.73 -3.70 -29.92
N VAL A 81 -0.15 -4.64 -30.67
CA VAL A 81 -0.65 -6.02 -30.77
C VAL A 81 -0.36 -6.76 -29.47
N LEU A 82 0.86 -6.67 -28.95
CA LEU A 82 1.27 -7.38 -27.73
C LEU A 82 0.55 -6.84 -26.49
N SER A 83 0.48 -5.51 -26.34
CA SER A 83 -0.23 -4.88 -25.22
C SER A 83 -1.73 -5.20 -25.27
N LYS A 84 -2.38 -5.08 -26.43
CA LYS A 84 -3.79 -5.46 -26.59
C LYS A 84 -4.03 -6.93 -26.29
N GLN A 85 -3.13 -7.84 -26.72
CA GLN A 85 -3.24 -9.25 -26.37
C GLN A 85 -3.27 -9.46 -24.85
N LEU A 86 -2.33 -8.84 -24.15
CA LEU A 86 -2.20 -8.98 -22.70
C LEU A 86 -3.41 -8.38 -21.96
N ILE A 87 -3.91 -7.24 -22.42
CA ILE A 87 -5.11 -6.58 -21.88
C ILE A 87 -6.35 -7.47 -22.06
N GLU A 88 -6.56 -8.02 -23.26
CA GLU A 88 -7.72 -8.87 -23.53
C GLU A 88 -7.64 -10.21 -22.82
N LEU A 89 -6.44 -10.78 -22.65
CA LEU A 89 -6.23 -11.98 -21.82
C LEU A 89 -6.66 -11.71 -20.38
N SER A 90 -6.22 -10.59 -19.80
CA SER A 90 -6.61 -10.18 -18.45
C SER A 90 -8.12 -10.00 -18.30
N LYS A 91 -8.78 -9.31 -19.24
CA LYS A 91 -10.23 -9.12 -19.22
C LYS A 91 -10.99 -10.44 -19.31
N SER A 92 -10.59 -11.29 -20.26
CA SER A 92 -11.21 -12.60 -20.47
C SER A 92 -11.05 -13.49 -19.22
N TYR A 93 -9.85 -13.49 -18.61
CA TYR A 93 -9.59 -14.20 -17.37
C TYR A 93 -10.53 -13.76 -16.24
N LYS A 94 -10.61 -12.45 -16.00
CA LYS A 94 -11.47 -11.88 -14.96
C LYS A 94 -12.94 -12.21 -15.18
N GLN A 95 -13.41 -12.18 -16.43
CA GLN A 95 -14.77 -12.57 -16.76
C GLN A 95 -15.02 -14.05 -16.45
N LEU A 96 -14.13 -14.95 -16.87
CA LEU A 96 -14.25 -16.39 -16.57
C LEU A 96 -14.19 -16.69 -15.08
N LYS A 97 -13.33 -15.99 -14.33
CA LYS A 97 -13.23 -16.10 -12.87
C LYS A 97 -14.54 -15.69 -12.19
N THR A 98 -15.12 -14.56 -12.63
CA THR A 98 -16.40 -14.06 -12.12
C THR A 98 -17.54 -15.03 -12.40
N ASP A 99 -17.58 -15.59 -13.61
CA ASP A 99 -18.61 -16.55 -14.03
C ASP A 99 -18.40 -17.96 -13.45
N SER A 100 -17.32 -18.19 -12.68
CA SER A 100 -16.93 -19.52 -12.16
C SER A 100 -16.75 -20.57 -13.26
N LEU A 101 -16.24 -20.14 -14.42
CA LEU A 101 -16.03 -20.95 -15.63
C LEU A 101 -14.55 -21.25 -15.90
N LEU A 102 -13.67 -21.00 -14.94
CA LEU A 102 -12.24 -21.25 -15.07
C LEU A 102 -11.97 -22.75 -15.17
N ASP A 103 -11.18 -23.10 -16.18
CA ASP A 103 -10.63 -24.42 -16.39
C ASP A 103 -9.18 -24.42 -15.85
N PRO A 104 -8.79 -25.35 -14.96
CA PRO A 104 -7.40 -25.48 -14.51
C PRO A 104 -6.38 -25.58 -15.65
N ASP A 105 -6.78 -26.15 -16.80
CA ASP A 105 -5.93 -26.23 -17.98
C ASP A 105 -5.64 -24.84 -18.58
N PHE A 106 -6.54 -23.87 -18.39
CA PHE A 106 -6.36 -22.50 -18.85
C PHE A 106 -5.30 -21.76 -18.02
N ASP A 107 -5.31 -21.90 -16.69
CA ASP A 107 -4.30 -21.33 -15.79
C ASP A 107 -2.90 -21.88 -16.14
N ALA A 108 -2.79 -23.20 -16.32
CA ALA A 108 -1.53 -23.85 -16.68
C ALA A 108 -1.00 -23.33 -18.03
N GLN A 109 -1.88 -23.09 -18.99
CA GLN A 109 -1.52 -22.59 -20.30
C GLN A 109 -1.15 -21.10 -20.25
N LEU A 110 -1.84 -20.27 -19.46
CA LEU A 110 -1.43 -18.89 -19.20
C LEU A 110 -0.04 -18.82 -18.56
N GLN A 111 0.20 -19.63 -17.53
CA GLN A 111 1.49 -19.72 -16.86
C GLN A 111 2.63 -20.05 -17.83
N LYS A 112 2.35 -20.88 -18.84
CA LYS A 112 3.31 -21.28 -19.88
C LYS A 112 3.54 -20.19 -20.94
N GLU A 113 2.49 -19.50 -21.38
CA GLU A 113 2.54 -18.65 -22.58
C GLU A 113 2.80 -17.17 -22.26
N ILE A 114 2.37 -16.67 -21.09
CA ILE A 114 2.59 -15.28 -20.66
C ILE A 114 4.09 -14.89 -20.62
N PRO A 115 5.03 -15.74 -20.17
CA PRO A 115 6.46 -15.44 -20.24
C PRO A 115 6.95 -15.07 -21.66
N CYS A 116 6.38 -15.68 -22.71
CA CYS A 116 6.71 -15.34 -24.09
C CYS A 116 6.28 -13.91 -24.46
N LEU A 117 5.09 -13.49 -24.00
CA LEU A 117 4.62 -12.10 -24.15
C LEU A 117 5.55 -11.12 -23.42
N TYR A 118 5.93 -11.39 -22.18
CA TYR A 118 6.84 -10.53 -21.43
C TYR A 118 8.23 -10.44 -22.06
N SER A 119 8.76 -11.57 -22.55
CA SER A 119 10.02 -11.61 -23.29
C SER A 119 9.98 -10.68 -24.51
N LYS A 120 8.89 -10.69 -25.28
CA LYS A 120 8.72 -9.81 -26.45
C LYS A 120 8.52 -8.35 -26.07
N LEU A 121 7.74 -8.06 -25.03
CA LEU A 121 7.56 -6.70 -24.53
C LEU A 121 8.88 -6.08 -24.01
N GLN A 122 9.76 -6.91 -23.45
CA GLN A 122 11.07 -6.47 -22.95
C GLN A 122 12.00 -5.99 -24.07
N GLU A 123 11.83 -6.46 -25.32
CA GLU A 123 12.60 -5.97 -26.47
C GLU A 123 12.35 -4.48 -26.76
N TYR A 124 11.20 -3.95 -26.36
CA TYR A 124 10.80 -2.55 -26.60
C TYR A 124 11.27 -1.56 -25.53
N ILE A 125 11.86 -2.02 -24.43
CA ILE A 125 12.21 -1.16 -23.29
C ILE A 125 13.10 0.04 -23.66
N ASN A 126 14.00 -0.14 -24.63
CA ASN A 126 14.96 0.88 -25.05
C ASN A 126 14.59 1.53 -26.39
N THR A 127 13.34 1.42 -26.83
CA THR A 127 12.84 1.99 -28.08
C THR A 127 11.79 3.08 -27.83
N ASP A 128 11.52 3.91 -28.84
CA ASP A 128 10.51 4.97 -28.75
C ASP A 128 9.09 4.40 -28.54
N ASP A 129 8.85 3.17 -29.01
CA ASP A 129 7.57 2.46 -28.86
C ASP A 129 7.26 2.11 -27.39
N PHE A 130 8.23 2.21 -26.48
CA PHE A 130 8.00 1.98 -25.05
C PHE A 130 6.99 2.98 -24.47
N ILE A 131 6.92 4.19 -25.02
CA ILE A 131 5.96 5.21 -24.58
C ILE A 131 4.53 4.73 -24.88
N GLU A 132 4.31 4.16 -26.07
CA GLU A 132 3.03 3.55 -26.45
C GLU A 132 2.71 2.35 -25.55
N LEU A 133 3.70 1.50 -25.25
CA LEU A 133 3.52 0.36 -24.35
C LEU A 133 3.05 0.81 -22.97
N LYS A 134 3.73 1.80 -22.41
CA LYS A 134 3.43 2.34 -21.08
C LYS A 134 2.03 2.96 -21.05
N ALA A 135 1.66 3.72 -22.07
CA ALA A 135 0.32 4.32 -22.17
C ALA A 135 -0.77 3.26 -22.35
N GLY A 136 -0.51 2.20 -23.12
CA GLY A 136 -1.48 1.13 -23.37
C GLY A 136 -1.77 0.25 -22.15
N LEU A 137 -0.78 0.07 -21.27
CA LEU A 137 -0.90 -0.76 -20.06
C LEU A 137 -1.24 0.04 -18.79
N ASP A 138 -1.29 1.36 -18.86
CA ASP A 138 -1.60 2.21 -17.72
C ASP A 138 -3.00 1.90 -17.16
N GLY A 139 -3.08 1.76 -15.82
CA GLY A 139 -4.31 1.37 -15.13
C GLY A 139 -4.82 -0.05 -15.38
N VAL A 140 -4.14 -0.88 -16.19
CA VAL A 140 -4.56 -2.26 -16.47
C VAL A 140 -3.89 -3.24 -15.52
N SER A 141 -4.66 -4.21 -15.00
CA SER A 141 -4.09 -5.36 -14.29
C SER A 141 -3.57 -6.36 -15.33
N TRP A 142 -2.29 -6.31 -15.65
CA TRP A 142 -1.70 -7.14 -16.71
C TRP A 142 -0.67 -8.14 -16.19
N VAL A 143 -0.23 -8.01 -14.93
CA VAL A 143 0.79 -8.89 -14.38
C VAL A 143 0.14 -10.17 -13.87
N TRP A 144 0.33 -11.25 -14.60
CA TRP A 144 -0.05 -12.60 -14.18
C TRP A 144 0.84 -13.11 -13.04
N ILE A 145 0.25 -13.39 -11.88
CA ILE A 145 0.97 -13.90 -10.69
C ILE A 145 0.79 -15.40 -10.44
N GLY A 146 0.06 -16.11 -11.30
CA GLY A 146 -0.22 -17.54 -11.22
C GLY A 146 -1.69 -17.89 -10.98
N ASP A 147 -2.41 -17.04 -10.25
CA ASP A 147 -3.83 -17.21 -9.90
C ASP A 147 -4.71 -15.99 -10.24
N ASP A 148 -4.09 -14.87 -10.62
CA ASP A 148 -4.78 -13.68 -11.09
C ASP A 148 -3.89 -12.75 -11.93
N PHE A 149 -4.55 -11.82 -12.61
CA PHE A 149 -3.93 -10.64 -13.21
C PHE A 149 -4.02 -9.45 -12.26
N VAL A 150 -2.87 -8.98 -11.78
CA VAL A 150 -2.75 -7.94 -10.76
C VAL A 150 -2.22 -6.64 -11.37
N SER A 151 -2.63 -5.51 -10.79
CA SER A 151 -2.13 -4.18 -11.15
C SER A 151 -0.67 -4.02 -10.74
N PRO A 152 0.22 -3.44 -11.58
CA PRO A 152 1.60 -3.16 -11.20
C PRO A 152 1.75 -2.39 -9.88
N ASN A 153 0.84 -1.44 -9.62
CA ASN A 153 0.84 -0.65 -8.38
C ASN A 153 0.57 -1.46 -7.10
N ALA A 154 0.05 -2.68 -7.21
CA ALA A 154 -0.19 -3.58 -6.09
C ALA A 154 0.93 -4.63 -5.92
N LEU A 155 2.02 -4.52 -6.69
CA LEU A 155 3.12 -5.47 -6.70
C LEU A 155 4.44 -4.82 -6.26
N ALA A 156 5.20 -5.56 -5.46
CA ALA A 156 6.58 -5.23 -5.12
C ALA A 156 7.50 -6.46 -5.21
N PHE A 157 8.76 -6.23 -5.55
CA PHE A 157 9.78 -7.29 -5.54
C PHE A 157 10.20 -7.70 -4.13
N ASP A 158 10.12 -6.78 -3.17
CA ASP A 158 10.50 -7.00 -1.79
C ASP A 158 9.39 -6.50 -0.85
N SER A 159 8.94 -7.39 0.04
CA SER A 159 7.99 -7.06 1.11
C SER A 159 8.12 -8.07 2.24
N PRO A 160 8.17 -7.63 3.51
CA PRO A 160 8.35 -8.52 4.65
C PRO A 160 7.14 -9.46 4.85
N VAL A 161 5.96 -9.06 4.37
CA VAL A 161 4.70 -9.79 4.58
C VAL A 161 3.85 -9.73 3.31
N LYS A 162 3.10 -10.81 3.03
CA LYS A 162 2.10 -10.81 1.95
C LYS A 162 0.80 -10.19 2.44
N PHE A 163 0.40 -9.05 1.88
CA PHE A 163 -0.83 -8.36 2.24
C PHE A 163 -1.98 -8.66 1.27
N THR A 164 -2.20 -9.93 0.95
CA THR A 164 -3.27 -10.38 0.05
C THR A 164 -4.66 -10.12 0.64
N PRO A 165 -5.68 -9.73 -0.14
CA PRO A 165 -5.68 -9.58 -1.61
C PRO A 165 -5.30 -8.16 -2.09
N TYR A 166 -4.71 -7.31 -1.24
CA TYR A 166 -4.50 -5.90 -1.56
C TYR A 166 -3.12 -5.59 -2.14
N LEU A 167 -2.07 -6.21 -1.60
CA LEU A 167 -0.70 -6.11 -2.09
C LEU A 167 -0.08 -7.51 -2.23
N TYR A 168 0.80 -7.64 -3.22
CA TYR A 168 1.39 -8.90 -3.64
C TYR A 168 2.90 -8.77 -3.79
N VAL A 169 3.59 -9.87 -3.50
CA VAL A 169 5.01 -10.01 -3.82
C VAL A 169 5.12 -10.61 -5.22
N VAL A 170 5.98 -10.05 -6.04
CA VAL A 170 6.25 -10.55 -7.40
C VAL A 170 6.78 -11.99 -7.31
N PRO A 171 6.16 -12.97 -8.01
CA PRO A 171 6.66 -14.34 -8.04
C PRO A 171 8.09 -14.44 -8.59
N SER A 172 8.87 -15.39 -8.08
CA SER A 172 10.28 -15.58 -8.47
C SER A 172 10.46 -15.77 -9.98
N GLU A 173 9.49 -16.40 -10.63
CA GLU A 173 9.47 -16.72 -12.06
C GLU A 173 9.46 -15.45 -12.92
N LEU A 174 8.95 -14.33 -12.39
CA LEU A 174 8.91 -13.04 -13.09
C LEU A 174 10.18 -12.21 -12.89
N SER A 175 11.15 -12.69 -12.11
CA SER A 175 12.40 -11.97 -11.84
C SER A 175 13.22 -11.71 -13.11
N GLU A 176 13.09 -12.56 -14.14
CA GLU A 176 13.74 -12.36 -15.44
C GLU A 176 13.25 -11.09 -16.15
N TYR A 177 12.02 -10.67 -15.89
CA TYR A 177 11.38 -9.49 -16.50
C TYR A 177 11.44 -8.25 -15.60
N LYS A 178 12.33 -8.22 -14.61
CA LYS A 178 12.39 -7.17 -13.58
C LYS A 178 12.47 -5.75 -14.15
N ASP A 179 13.28 -5.52 -15.19
CA ASP A 179 13.41 -4.19 -15.80
C ASP A 179 12.10 -3.73 -16.46
N LEU A 180 11.42 -4.63 -17.19
CA LEU A 180 10.10 -4.37 -17.76
C LEU A 180 9.08 -4.00 -16.67
N MET A 181 9.02 -4.81 -15.63
CA MET A 181 8.06 -4.67 -14.53
C MET A 181 8.24 -3.33 -13.81
N ILE A 182 9.48 -2.97 -13.46
CA ILE A 182 9.78 -1.70 -12.78
C ILE A 182 9.42 -0.50 -13.66
N LYS A 183 9.80 -0.51 -14.94
CA LYS A 183 9.52 0.61 -15.86
C LYS A 183 8.01 0.79 -16.14
N LEU A 184 7.23 -0.27 -15.97
CA LEU A 184 5.77 -0.29 -16.10
C LEU A 184 5.02 -0.17 -14.76
N GLY A 185 5.71 0.17 -13.66
CA GLY A 185 5.08 0.61 -12.40
C GLY A 185 5.10 -0.40 -11.25
N VAL A 186 5.72 -1.57 -11.41
CA VAL A 186 5.96 -2.50 -10.29
C VAL A 186 7.01 -1.91 -9.35
N LYS A 187 6.76 -1.95 -8.04
CA LYS A 187 7.64 -1.31 -7.05
C LYS A 187 8.80 -2.23 -6.66
N LEU A 188 9.89 -1.63 -6.18
CA LEU A 188 10.94 -2.40 -5.51
C LEU A 188 10.46 -2.86 -4.13
N SER A 189 9.93 -1.94 -3.34
CA SER A 189 9.30 -2.16 -2.05
C SER A 189 8.09 -1.24 -1.89
N PHE A 190 7.16 -1.60 -1.01
CA PHE A 190 6.00 -0.76 -0.70
C PHE A 190 6.37 0.38 0.24
N GLY A 191 5.72 1.53 0.05
CA GLY A 191 5.85 2.70 0.92
C GLY A 191 4.62 2.89 1.81
N ILE A 192 4.68 3.90 2.69
CA ILE A 192 3.60 4.24 3.63
C ILE A 192 2.25 4.47 2.91
N SER A 193 2.26 5.21 1.79
CA SER A 193 1.05 5.48 1.01
C SER A 193 0.36 4.21 0.51
N ASP A 194 1.12 3.15 0.20
CA ASP A 194 0.55 1.86 -0.22
C ASP A 194 -0.21 1.21 0.92
N TYR A 195 0.40 1.18 2.11
CA TYR A 195 -0.22 0.64 3.32
C TYR A 195 -1.45 1.44 3.76
N LEU A 196 -1.44 2.76 3.63
CA LEU A 196 -2.62 3.60 3.89
C LEU A 196 -3.76 3.26 2.91
N HIS A 197 -3.47 3.10 1.62
CA HIS A 197 -4.46 2.69 0.64
C HIS A 197 -5.03 1.29 0.91
N VAL A 198 -4.21 0.36 1.43
CA VAL A 198 -4.67 -0.96 1.87
C VAL A 198 -5.71 -0.83 2.98
N LEU A 199 -5.43 -0.04 4.00
CA LEU A 199 -6.36 0.17 5.12
C LEU A 199 -7.67 0.83 4.65
N GLN A 200 -7.59 1.79 3.72
CA GLN A 200 -8.77 2.43 3.12
C GLN A 200 -9.60 1.44 2.29
N LYS A 201 -8.96 0.59 1.48
CA LYS A 201 -9.67 -0.47 0.73
C LYS A 201 -10.36 -1.45 1.67
N LEU A 202 -9.66 -1.91 2.71
CA LEU A 202 -10.24 -2.79 3.71
C LEU A 202 -11.44 -2.14 4.41
N GLN A 203 -11.35 -0.86 4.79
CA GLN A 203 -12.47 -0.12 5.37
C GLN A 203 -13.70 -0.11 4.44
N ASN A 204 -13.47 0.11 3.14
CA ASN A 204 -14.54 0.08 2.13
C ASN A 204 -15.15 -1.32 1.99
N ASP A 205 -14.36 -2.38 2.07
CA ASP A 205 -14.83 -3.76 1.94
C ASP A 205 -15.64 -4.23 3.16
N VAL A 206 -15.29 -3.77 4.37
CA VAL A 206 -15.99 -4.15 5.62
C VAL A 206 -17.15 -3.23 5.97
N HIS A 207 -17.32 -2.10 5.28
CA HIS A 207 -18.43 -1.15 5.44
C HIS A 207 -18.70 -0.72 6.92
N GLY A 208 -17.65 -0.53 7.72
CA GLY A 208 -17.76 -0.10 9.12
C GLY A 208 -18.18 -1.20 10.11
N VAL A 209 -18.21 -2.46 9.67
CA VAL A 209 -18.44 -3.62 10.54
C VAL A 209 -17.14 -3.98 11.28
N PRO A 210 -17.20 -4.52 12.52
CA PRO A 210 -16.04 -5.07 13.20
C PRO A 210 -15.24 -6.06 12.34
N LEU A 211 -13.92 -5.91 12.36
CA LEU A 211 -12.99 -6.79 11.67
C LEU A 211 -13.06 -8.22 12.23
N SER A 212 -12.90 -9.21 11.36
CA SER A 212 -12.62 -10.58 11.79
C SER A 212 -11.25 -10.67 12.47
N ILE A 213 -10.98 -11.77 13.18
CA ILE A 213 -9.67 -11.99 13.83
C ILE A 213 -8.53 -11.96 12.80
N ASP A 214 -8.74 -12.57 11.63
CA ASP A 214 -7.74 -12.59 10.56
C ASP A 214 -7.52 -11.20 9.97
N GLN A 215 -8.58 -10.42 9.76
CA GLN A 215 -8.50 -9.04 9.29
C GLN A 215 -7.82 -8.13 10.32
N LEU A 216 -8.08 -8.34 11.61
CA LEU A 216 -7.45 -7.59 12.68
C LEU A 216 -5.94 -7.86 12.73
N ASN A 217 -5.53 -9.15 12.67
CA ASN A 217 -4.12 -9.53 12.60
C ASN A 217 -3.43 -8.93 11.37
N PHE A 218 -4.12 -8.98 10.22
CA PHE A 218 -3.67 -8.32 9.00
C PHE A 218 -3.42 -6.82 9.19
N VAL A 219 -4.39 -6.11 9.80
CA VAL A 219 -4.24 -4.67 10.08
C VAL A 219 -3.08 -4.40 11.02
N CYS A 220 -2.89 -5.21 12.06
CA CYS A 220 -1.72 -5.09 12.95
C CYS A 220 -0.40 -5.19 12.16
N CYS A 221 -0.26 -6.17 11.25
CA CYS A 221 0.93 -6.29 10.41
C CYS A 221 1.13 -5.06 9.49
N VAL A 222 0.05 -4.51 8.94
CA VAL A 222 0.13 -3.29 8.11
C VAL A 222 0.58 -2.08 8.93
N LEU A 223 0.06 -1.93 10.16
CA LEU A 223 0.45 -0.85 11.07
C LEU A 223 1.91 -0.96 11.52
N GLU A 224 2.40 -2.18 11.77
CA GLU A 224 3.81 -2.45 12.05
C GLU A 224 4.71 -2.09 10.85
N ALA A 225 4.30 -2.45 9.63
CA ALA A 225 5.02 -2.09 8.41
C ALA A 225 5.08 -0.58 8.16
N ILE A 226 4.00 0.16 8.49
CA ILE A 226 3.99 1.63 8.46
C ILE A 226 5.03 2.19 9.44
N GLN A 227 5.09 1.65 10.67
CA GLN A 227 6.07 2.07 11.67
C GLN A 227 7.51 1.77 11.24
N GLU A 228 7.76 0.62 10.61
CA GLU A 228 9.10 0.27 10.11
C GLU A 228 9.56 1.25 9.00
N CYS A 229 8.64 1.71 8.16
CA CYS A 229 8.92 2.71 7.13
C CYS A 229 9.11 4.14 7.69
N CYS A 230 8.55 4.44 8.87
CA CYS A 230 8.59 5.75 9.51
C CYS A 230 8.93 5.64 11.00
N PRO A 231 10.23 5.63 11.36
CA PRO A 231 10.64 5.54 12.77
C PRO A 231 10.37 6.83 13.56
N GLU A 232 10.23 7.97 12.88
CA GLU A 232 9.82 9.24 13.50
C GLU A 232 8.30 9.37 13.52
N LYS A 233 7.75 10.21 14.43
CA LYS A 233 6.29 10.39 14.54
C LYS A 233 5.71 10.84 13.20
N PRO A 234 4.84 10.03 12.56
CA PRO A 234 4.36 10.31 11.23
C PRO A 234 3.41 11.51 11.25
N HIS A 235 3.69 12.48 10.38
CA HIS A 235 2.76 13.56 10.08
C HIS A 235 1.86 13.12 8.92
N PHE A 236 0.76 12.44 9.24
CA PHE A 236 -0.28 12.13 8.26
C PHE A 236 -1.12 13.39 8.01
N ASP A 237 -1.31 13.75 6.73
CA ASP A 237 -2.29 14.78 6.38
C ASP A 237 -3.71 14.19 6.56
N PRO A 238 -4.53 14.73 7.48
CA PRO A 238 -5.87 14.20 7.75
C PRO A 238 -6.81 14.24 6.53
N LEU A 239 -6.54 15.10 5.54
CA LEU A 239 -7.42 15.27 4.38
C LEU A 239 -7.10 14.32 3.22
N ASP A 240 -5.82 14.07 2.93
CA ASP A 240 -5.42 13.31 1.73
C ASP A 240 -5.13 11.83 2.00
N SER A 241 -4.66 11.47 3.20
CA SER A 241 -4.29 10.07 3.51
C SER A 241 -4.40 9.74 5.00
N PRO A 242 -5.63 9.72 5.56
CA PRO A 242 -5.81 9.51 6.99
C PRO A 242 -5.44 8.08 7.41
N LEU A 243 -4.69 7.96 8.50
CA LEU A 243 -4.37 6.67 9.11
C LEU A 243 -5.61 6.08 9.80
N LEU A 244 -5.93 4.84 9.47
CA LEU A 244 -7.02 4.07 10.04
C LEU A 244 -6.49 3.04 11.04
N ILE A 245 -7.08 2.98 12.22
CA ILE A 245 -6.71 2.08 13.31
C ILE A 245 -8.00 1.48 13.88
N PRO A 246 -8.03 0.18 14.24
CA PRO A 246 -9.20 -0.43 14.85
C PRO A 246 -9.42 0.08 16.27
N ASP A 247 -10.67 0.36 16.61
CA ASP A 247 -11.10 0.68 17.98
C ASP A 247 -11.27 -0.57 18.85
N THR A 248 -11.71 -0.41 20.10
CA THR A 248 -11.91 -1.52 21.04
C THR A 248 -12.88 -2.59 20.55
N PHE A 249 -13.80 -2.25 19.65
CA PHE A 249 -14.74 -3.19 19.04
C PHE A 249 -14.24 -3.78 17.72
N GLY A 250 -13.02 -3.42 17.30
CA GLY A 250 -12.43 -3.87 16.05
C GLY A 250 -12.96 -3.11 14.83
N VAL A 251 -13.53 -1.92 15.00
CA VAL A 251 -14.00 -1.09 13.88
C VAL A 251 -12.90 -0.12 13.45
N LEU A 252 -12.56 -0.08 12.16
CA LEU A 252 -11.56 0.84 11.61
C LEU A 252 -12.04 2.30 11.70
N MET A 253 -11.24 3.14 12.37
CA MET A 253 -11.53 4.55 12.63
C MET A 253 -10.27 5.42 12.41
N TYR A 254 -10.45 6.72 12.23
CA TYR A 254 -9.33 7.64 12.11
C TYR A 254 -8.51 7.69 13.40
N ALA A 255 -7.18 7.68 13.27
CA ALA A 255 -6.26 7.75 14.40
C ALA A 255 -6.50 8.99 15.31
N GLY A 256 -7.00 10.10 14.76
CA GLY A 256 -7.31 11.32 15.51
C GLY A 256 -8.53 11.20 16.44
N ASP A 257 -9.43 10.25 16.18
CA ASP A 257 -10.61 9.97 17.01
C ASP A 257 -10.31 8.95 18.11
N LEU A 258 -9.11 8.38 18.09
CA LEU A 258 -8.67 7.32 18.99
C LEU A 258 -7.75 7.82 20.09
N VAL A 259 -7.74 7.07 21.19
CA VAL A 259 -6.77 7.19 22.28
C VAL A 259 -6.27 5.83 22.73
N TYR A 260 -5.02 5.79 23.18
CA TYR A 260 -4.49 4.61 23.87
C TYR A 260 -4.51 4.83 25.38
N ASN A 261 -4.87 3.77 26.12
CA ASN A 261 -5.02 3.85 27.56
C ASN A 261 -3.67 3.62 28.26
N ASP A 262 -2.95 4.71 28.52
CA ASP A 262 -1.75 4.71 29.36
C ASP A 262 -2.07 5.02 30.83
N ALA A 263 -3.28 5.47 31.18
CA ALA A 263 -3.68 5.77 32.56
C ALA A 263 -5.00 5.11 32.95
N PRO A 264 -5.01 3.78 33.17
CA PRO A 264 -6.24 3.06 33.51
C PRO A 264 -6.88 3.52 34.83
N TRP A 265 -6.12 4.17 35.70
CA TRP A 265 -6.61 4.73 36.97
C TRP A 265 -7.44 6.02 36.82
N LEU A 266 -7.38 6.71 35.67
CA LEU A 266 -7.98 8.04 35.51
C LEU A 266 -9.51 7.99 35.32
N GLY A 267 -10.07 6.80 35.10
CA GLY A 267 -11.50 6.60 34.83
C GLY A 267 -11.91 7.09 33.44
N ASN A 268 -12.80 6.35 32.78
CA ASN A 268 -13.18 6.62 31.38
C ASN A 268 -14.17 7.79 31.24
N SER A 269 -14.46 8.54 32.32
CA SER A 269 -15.53 9.55 32.38
C SER A 269 -15.26 10.83 31.58
N SER A 270 -14.03 11.07 31.12
CA SER A 270 -13.64 12.26 30.37
C SER A 270 -13.60 12.08 28.84
N LEU A 271 -13.95 10.90 28.32
CA LEU A 271 -13.76 10.53 26.91
C LEU A 271 -14.98 10.83 26.02
N VAL A 272 -15.53 12.04 26.11
CA VAL A 272 -16.68 12.41 25.26
C VAL A 272 -16.24 12.48 23.80
N GLY A 273 -16.75 11.56 22.98
CA GLY A 273 -16.51 11.53 21.53
C GLY A 273 -15.16 10.94 21.11
N ARG A 274 -14.44 10.24 22.00
CA ARG A 274 -13.16 9.58 21.69
C ARG A 274 -13.25 8.08 21.98
N HIS A 275 -12.62 7.28 21.13
CA HIS A 275 -12.64 5.83 21.22
C HIS A 275 -11.29 5.28 21.67
N PHE A 276 -11.26 4.12 22.31
CA PHE A 276 -10.01 3.46 22.65
C PHE A 276 -9.51 2.60 21.49
N VAL A 277 -8.19 2.62 21.25
CA VAL A 277 -7.53 1.71 20.32
C VAL A 277 -7.77 0.24 20.72
N HIS A 278 -7.87 -0.65 19.73
CA HIS A 278 -8.04 -2.09 19.96
C HIS A 278 -6.93 -2.67 20.86
N PRO A 279 -7.25 -3.56 21.82
CA PRO A 279 -6.26 -4.15 22.74
C PRO A 279 -5.12 -4.96 22.09
N SER A 280 -5.26 -5.36 20.82
CA SER A 280 -4.18 -6.04 20.08
C SER A 280 -3.04 -5.10 19.69
N ILE A 281 -3.27 -3.79 19.74
CA ILE A 281 -2.27 -2.76 19.42
C ILE A 281 -1.67 -2.27 20.73
N SER A 282 -0.35 -2.36 20.85
CA SER A 282 0.34 -1.90 22.06
C SER A 282 0.29 -0.38 22.19
N ASN A 283 0.33 0.12 23.43
CA ASN A 283 0.40 1.56 23.70
C ASN A 283 1.60 2.23 23.01
N ASP A 284 2.72 1.52 22.94
CA ASP A 284 3.95 1.99 22.27
C ASP A 284 3.76 2.10 20.74
N LEU A 285 3.12 1.11 20.10
CA LEU A 285 2.79 1.19 18.67
C LEU A 285 1.78 2.33 18.42
N ALA A 286 0.75 2.45 19.25
CA ALA A 286 -0.24 3.52 19.15
C ALA A 286 0.39 4.91 19.28
N GLU A 287 1.30 5.10 20.24
CA GLU A 287 2.05 6.36 20.40
C GLU A 287 2.91 6.66 19.17
N ARG A 288 3.63 5.67 18.65
CA ARG A 288 4.47 5.81 17.46
C ARG A 288 3.66 6.10 16.20
N LEU A 289 2.42 5.64 16.12
CA LEU A 289 1.46 5.97 15.05
C LEU A 289 0.77 7.33 15.24
N GLY A 290 1.09 8.07 16.30
CA GLY A 290 0.55 9.41 16.56
C GLY A 290 -0.82 9.43 17.25
N VAL A 291 -1.29 8.30 17.78
CA VAL A 291 -2.50 8.27 18.60
C VAL A 291 -2.26 9.01 19.91
N GLN A 292 -3.25 9.74 20.40
CA GLN A 292 -3.12 10.53 21.63
C GLN A 292 -3.25 9.66 22.89
N SER A 293 -2.48 10.00 23.93
CA SER A 293 -2.57 9.38 25.25
C SER A 293 -3.77 9.92 26.04
N VAL A 294 -4.40 9.06 26.86
CA VAL A 294 -5.46 9.47 27.80
C VAL A 294 -4.95 10.47 28.84
N ARG A 295 -3.71 10.32 29.31
CA ARG A 295 -3.08 11.30 30.22
C ARG A 295 -3.01 12.68 29.57
N CYS A 296 -2.66 12.74 28.30
CA CYS A 296 -2.56 13.98 27.55
C CYS A 296 -3.93 14.64 27.29
N LEU A 297 -5.02 13.87 27.21
CA LEU A 297 -6.37 14.41 27.07
C LEU A 297 -6.87 15.16 28.30
N SER A 298 -6.43 14.74 29.49
CA SER A 298 -6.81 15.38 30.76
C SER A 298 -5.91 16.54 31.12
N LEU A 299 -4.93 16.87 30.27
CA LEU A 299 -4.16 18.09 30.41
C LEU A 299 -5.09 19.27 30.17
N VAL A 300 -5.23 20.04 31.24
CA VAL A 300 -5.73 21.40 31.31
C VAL A 300 -5.30 22.13 30.03
N SER A 301 -6.24 22.40 29.11
CA SER A 301 -5.95 23.18 27.90
C SER A 301 -5.28 24.49 28.29
N ASP A 302 -4.54 25.13 27.38
CA ASP A 302 -3.99 26.48 27.63
C ASP A 302 -5.06 27.44 28.17
N ASP A 303 -6.32 27.28 27.73
CA ASP A 303 -7.46 28.04 28.24
C ASP A 303 -7.81 27.78 29.71
N MET A 304 -7.57 26.57 30.22
CA MET A 304 -7.86 26.19 31.61
C MET A 304 -6.66 26.45 32.54
N THR A 305 -5.43 26.59 32.00
CA THR A 305 -4.22 27.00 32.76
C THR A 305 -3.96 28.50 32.68
N LYS A 306 -4.63 29.24 31.79
CA LYS A 306 -4.50 30.71 31.66
C LYS A 306 -4.69 31.46 32.97
N ASP A 307 -5.57 30.96 33.84
CA ASP A 307 -5.87 31.57 35.13
C ASP A 307 -5.02 31.00 36.28
N LEU A 308 -4.15 30.01 36.04
CA LEU A 308 -3.17 29.62 37.06
C LEU A 308 -2.12 30.74 37.16
N PRO A 309 -1.96 31.38 38.33
CA PRO A 309 -0.92 32.37 38.53
C PRO A 309 0.44 31.67 38.62
N CYS A 310 1.02 31.33 37.46
CA CYS A 310 2.40 30.88 37.38
C CYS A 310 3.28 32.07 37.03
N MET A 311 4.22 32.40 37.91
CA MET A 311 5.16 33.49 37.66
C MET A 311 6.15 33.08 36.56
N ASP A 312 6.47 34.00 35.65
CA ASP A 312 7.43 33.75 34.57
C ASP A 312 8.80 33.31 35.13
N TYR A 313 9.42 32.33 34.46
CA TYR A 313 10.70 31.75 34.87
C TYR A 313 11.80 32.80 35.08
N ASN A 314 11.89 33.80 34.19
CA ASN A 314 12.92 34.84 34.30
C ASN A 314 12.70 35.69 35.55
N LYS A 315 11.44 36.01 35.85
CA LYS A 315 11.08 36.77 37.05
C LYS A 315 11.36 36.01 38.34
N ILE A 316 11.12 34.69 38.35
CA ILE A 316 11.51 33.83 39.49
C ILE A 316 13.03 33.88 39.69
N ASN A 317 13.82 33.75 38.64
CA ASN A 317 15.28 33.81 38.73
C ASN A 317 15.79 35.17 39.25
N GLU A 318 15.21 36.27 38.77
CA GLU A 318 15.54 37.61 39.28
C GLU A 318 15.26 37.74 40.78
N LEU A 319 14.10 37.27 41.24
CA LEU A 319 13.75 37.31 42.66
C LEU A 319 14.64 36.41 43.51
N LEU A 320 14.99 35.22 43.01
CA LEU A 320 15.94 34.33 43.70
C LEU A 320 17.34 34.95 43.77
N ALA A 321 17.78 35.72 42.76
CA ALA A 321 19.07 36.41 42.82
C ALA A 321 19.08 37.56 43.85
N LEU A 322 17.95 38.24 44.05
CA LEU A 322 17.83 39.37 44.96
C LEU A 322 17.56 38.95 46.42
N TYR A 323 16.73 37.92 46.60
CA TYR A 323 16.18 37.53 47.91
C TYR A 323 16.44 36.06 48.28
N GLY A 324 16.95 35.25 47.35
CA GLY A 324 17.18 33.81 47.57
C GLY A 324 18.34 33.55 48.50
N ASN A 325 18.09 33.63 49.80
CA ASN A 325 19.01 33.19 50.84
C ASN A 325 18.44 31.98 51.57
N SER A 326 19.10 30.83 51.43
CA SER A 326 18.67 29.57 52.04
C SER A 326 18.67 29.60 53.57
N GLU A 327 19.44 30.48 54.20
CA GLU A 327 19.49 30.62 55.66
C GLU A 327 18.22 31.27 56.23
N PHE A 328 17.48 32.04 55.43
CA PHE A 328 16.28 32.77 55.87
C PHE A 328 14.96 32.13 55.46
N LEU A 329 14.97 31.08 54.64
CA LEU A 329 13.76 30.41 54.15
C LEU A 329 12.75 30.07 55.25
N LEU A 330 13.22 29.59 56.40
CA LEU A 330 12.34 29.23 57.52
C LEU A 330 11.68 30.45 58.16
N PHE A 331 12.38 31.59 58.20
CA PHE A 331 11.83 32.85 58.70
C PHE A 331 10.84 33.44 57.69
N ASP A 332 11.11 33.34 56.39
CA ASP A 332 10.19 33.77 55.33
C ASP A 332 8.88 32.97 55.39
N LEU A 333 8.96 31.65 55.59
CA LEU A 333 7.78 30.79 55.78
C LEU A 333 7.02 31.12 57.07
N LEU A 334 7.72 31.53 58.14
CA LEU A 334 7.10 31.95 59.39
C LEU A 334 6.39 33.31 59.24
N GLU A 335 7.00 34.27 58.55
CA GLU A 335 6.39 35.56 58.23
C GLU A 335 5.15 35.37 57.36
N LEU A 336 5.20 34.49 56.36
CA LEU A 336 4.04 34.14 55.54
C LEU A 336 2.90 33.55 56.39
N ALA A 337 3.24 32.66 57.33
CA ALA A 337 2.27 32.08 58.26
C ALA A 337 1.63 33.15 59.17
N ASP A 338 2.42 34.11 59.67
CA ASP A 338 1.92 35.22 60.51
C ASP A 338 1.03 36.18 59.72
N CYS A 339 1.43 36.52 58.48
CA CYS A 339 0.63 37.31 57.54
C CYS A 339 -0.71 36.62 57.20
N CYS A 340 -0.72 35.29 57.11
CA CYS A 340 -1.93 34.49 56.95
C CYS A 340 -2.70 34.27 58.28
N LYS A 341 -2.24 34.84 59.40
CA LYS A 341 -2.80 34.71 60.76
C LYS A 341 -2.88 33.26 61.25
N ALA A 342 -1.95 32.42 60.82
CA ALA A 342 -1.87 31.02 61.25
C ALA A 342 -1.44 30.93 62.71
N LYS A 343 -2.09 30.07 63.49
CA LYS A 343 -1.77 29.89 64.92
C LYS A 343 -0.67 28.85 65.18
N LYS A 344 -0.37 28.02 64.18
CA LYS A 344 0.62 26.93 64.23
C LYS A 344 1.19 26.74 62.84
N LEU A 345 2.51 26.56 62.76
CA LEU A 345 3.23 26.16 61.54
C LEU A 345 3.86 24.79 61.79
N HIS A 346 3.61 23.84 60.89
CA HIS A 346 4.21 22.51 60.92
C HIS A 346 5.12 22.35 59.72
N LEU A 347 6.43 22.22 59.97
CA LEU A 347 7.42 21.93 58.94
C LEU A 347 7.79 20.46 59.04
N ILE A 348 7.53 19.72 57.96
CA ILE A 348 7.78 18.28 57.88
C ILE A 348 8.76 18.06 56.75
N TYR A 349 9.93 17.55 57.08
CA TYR A 349 10.86 17.05 56.07
C TYR A 349 10.53 15.59 55.77
N ASP A 350 9.80 15.38 54.68
CA ASP A 350 9.39 14.06 54.24
C ASP A 350 10.42 13.47 53.27
N LYS A 351 11.01 12.34 53.66
CA LYS A 351 11.99 11.59 52.84
C LYS A 351 11.36 10.40 52.11
N ARG A 352 10.03 10.27 52.13
CA ARG A 352 9.36 9.17 51.45
C ARG A 352 9.46 9.35 49.94
N GLU A 353 9.83 8.27 49.25
CA GLU A 353 9.73 8.21 47.80
C GLU A 353 8.35 7.68 47.41
N HIS A 354 7.71 8.36 46.46
CA HIS A 354 6.41 7.96 45.95
C HIS A 354 6.54 7.24 44.60
N PRO A 355 5.66 6.27 44.29
CA PRO A 355 5.64 5.62 42.99
C PRO A 355 5.42 6.63 41.85
N ARG A 356 6.16 6.47 40.76
CA ARG A 356 6.13 7.36 39.57
C ARG A 356 5.19 6.89 38.47
N GLN A 357 4.40 5.86 38.74
CA GLN A 357 3.61 5.14 37.74
C GLN A 357 2.30 5.85 37.38
N SER A 358 1.71 6.59 38.34
CA SER A 358 0.40 7.24 38.19
C SER A 358 0.49 8.77 38.23
N LEU A 359 1.37 9.33 37.40
CA LEU A 359 1.58 10.78 37.31
C LEU A 359 0.71 11.40 36.20
N LEU A 360 0.33 12.66 36.39
CA LEU A 360 -0.44 13.44 35.39
C LEU A 360 0.38 13.76 34.14
N GLN A 361 1.69 13.98 34.30
CA GLN A 361 2.65 14.16 33.22
C GLN A 361 3.91 13.34 33.49
N HIS A 362 4.53 12.85 32.42
CA HIS A 362 5.73 12.02 32.49
C HIS A 362 6.94 12.77 33.10
N ASN A 363 7.07 14.07 32.81
CA ASN A 363 8.15 14.94 33.31
C ASN A 363 8.10 15.17 34.84
N LEU A 364 6.96 15.00 35.51
CA LEU A 364 6.83 15.18 36.96
C LEU A 364 7.66 14.14 37.74
N GLY A 365 7.91 12.98 37.14
CA GLY A 365 8.73 11.93 37.77
C GLY A 365 10.21 12.28 37.81
N GLU A 366 10.67 13.15 36.92
CA GLU A 366 12.07 13.60 36.81
C GLU A 366 12.32 14.86 37.64
N ILE A 367 11.39 15.82 37.64
CA ILE A 367 11.55 17.14 38.28
C ILE A 367 11.52 17.07 39.82
N PHE A 368 10.70 16.21 40.41
CA PHE A 368 10.45 16.22 41.86
C PHE A 368 11.33 15.26 42.66
N PHE A 369 12.23 14.51 42.03
CA PHE A 369 13.01 13.44 42.69
C PHE A 369 14.50 13.39 42.30
N SER A 370 15.05 14.46 41.73
CA SER A 370 16.51 14.68 41.62
C SER A 370 17.03 15.42 42.85
#